data_AF-A0A9P1CDG1-F1
#
_entry.id   AF-A0A9P1CDG1-F1
#
_cell.length_a   1.000
_cell.length_b   1.000
_cell.length_c   1.000
_cell.angle_alpha   90.00
_cell.angle_beta   90.00
_cell.angle_gamma   90.00
#
_symmetry.space_group_name_H-M   'P 1'
#
loop_
_entity.id
_entity.type
_entity.pdbx_description
1 polymer ?
#
loop_
_entity_poly.entity_id
_entity_poly.type
_entity_poly.pdbx_seq_one_letter_code
_entity_poly.pdbx_strand_id
1 'polypeptide(L)'
;MGTNEDGKELAAMALNRAYCCNYGEGVAACALRCCDSVFVGASVALEMGPLQPGSLSPVTVALVSMAANGKNPEEIEQVDWVPGPVAQEMAVVATLGNLRTP
;
A
#
# COMPACT_ATOMS: atom_id res chain seq x y z
N MET A 1 -10.06 -6.30 -18.72
CA MET A 1 -10.54 -5.22 -17.84
C MET A 1 -10.80 -5.87 -16.49
N GLY A 2 -9.82 -5.84 -15.57
CA GLY A 2 -10.01 -6.36 -14.21
C GLY A 2 -10.99 -5.46 -13.47
N THR A 3 -11.98 -6.03 -12.81
CA THR A 3 -13.03 -5.26 -12.11
C THR A 3 -12.43 -4.61 -10.86
N ASN A 4 -13.06 -3.56 -10.32
CA ASN A 4 -12.59 -2.87 -9.10
C ASN A 4 -12.46 -3.80 -7.88
N GLU A 5 -13.06 -4.98 -7.92
CA GLU A 5 -12.99 -6.02 -6.88
C GLU A 5 -11.61 -6.68 -6.80
N ASP A 6 -10.90 -6.82 -7.94
CA ASP A 6 -9.59 -7.49 -8.01
C ASP A 6 -8.52 -6.79 -7.16
N GLY A 7 -8.50 -5.45 -7.14
CA GLY A 7 -7.45 -4.67 -6.47
C GLY A 7 -7.56 -4.75 -4.95
N LYS A 8 -8.79 -4.68 -4.43
CA LYS A 8 -9.08 -4.76 -3.00
C LYS A 8 -8.83 -6.17 -2.45
N GLU A 9 -9.19 -7.21 -3.22
CA GLU A 9 -8.90 -8.59 -2.85
C GLU A 9 -7.39 -8.87 -2.83
N LEU A 10 -6.66 -8.43 -3.85
CA LEU A 10 -5.19 -8.56 -3.91
C LEU A 10 -4.50 -7.81 -2.76
N ALA A 11 -4.98 -6.62 -2.41
CA ALA A 11 -4.49 -5.89 -1.23
C ALA A 11 -4.79 -6.65 0.07
N ALA A 12 -5.98 -7.24 0.22
CA ALA A 12 -6.32 -8.06 1.39
C ALA A 12 -5.45 -9.32 1.49
N MET A 13 -5.12 -9.96 0.36
CA MET A 13 -4.16 -11.06 0.33
C MET A 13 -2.75 -10.60 0.72
N ALA A 14 -2.32 -9.42 0.27
CA ALA A 14 -1.03 -8.85 0.62
C ALA A 14 -0.92 -8.48 2.11
N LEU A 15 -2.02 -8.06 2.74
CA LEU A 15 -2.06 -7.77 4.18
C LEU A 15 -1.62 -8.97 5.04
N ASN A 16 -1.91 -10.20 4.62
CA ASN A 16 -1.47 -11.42 5.32
C ASN A 16 0.05 -11.61 5.34
N ARG A 17 0.79 -10.82 4.55
CA ARG A 17 2.26 -10.79 4.52
C ARG A 17 2.84 -9.52 5.14
N ALA A 18 2.00 -8.64 5.69
CA ALA A 18 2.49 -7.47 6.40
C ALA A 18 3.25 -7.91 7.66
N TYR A 19 4.28 -7.14 8.01
CA TYR A 19 5.14 -7.45 9.14
C TYR A 19 5.28 -6.24 10.06
N CYS A 20 5.12 -6.48 11.36
CA CYS A 20 5.51 -5.58 12.43
C CYS A 20 6.05 -6.41 13.59
N CYS A 21 7.19 -6.04 14.16
CA CYS A 21 7.76 -6.75 15.31
C CYS A 21 6.97 -6.52 16.60
N ASN A 22 6.25 -5.39 16.70
CA ASN A 22 5.40 -5.06 17.83
C ASN A 22 3.99 -5.60 17.56
N TYR A 23 3.63 -6.64 18.30
CA TYR A 23 2.30 -7.22 18.26
C TYR A 23 1.27 -6.17 18.70
N GLY A 24 0.28 -5.87 17.83
CA GLY A 24 -0.77 -4.91 18.13
C GLY A 24 -0.65 -3.54 17.47
N GLU A 25 0.27 -3.35 16.51
CA GLU A 25 0.29 -2.14 15.71
C GLU A 25 -0.39 -2.31 14.35
N GLY A 26 -0.91 -1.18 13.86
CA GLY A 26 -1.66 -1.12 12.61
C GLY A 26 -0.80 -1.42 11.39
N VAL A 27 -0.82 -2.67 10.93
CA VAL A 27 -0.36 -3.05 9.59
C VAL A 27 -1.43 -2.71 8.55
N ALA A 28 -1.02 -2.46 7.31
CA ALA A 28 -1.95 -2.24 6.21
C ALA A 28 -1.38 -2.82 4.92
N ALA A 29 -2.20 -2.85 3.89
CA ALA A 29 -1.81 -3.17 2.53
C ALA A 29 -2.48 -2.23 1.54
N CYS A 30 -1.88 -2.07 0.37
CA CYS A 30 -2.49 -1.37 -0.74
C CYS A 30 -2.29 -2.12 -2.06
N ALA A 31 -3.15 -1.80 -3.02
CA ALA A 31 -2.96 -2.14 -4.42
C ALA A 31 -2.96 -0.86 -5.26
N LEU A 32 -2.00 -0.73 -6.17
CA LEU A 32 -1.92 0.28 -7.21
C LEU A 32 -2.39 -0.36 -8.51
N ARG A 33 -3.43 0.21 -9.12
CA ARG A 33 -3.93 -0.24 -10.41
C ARG A 33 -3.38 0.65 -11.51
N CYS A 34 -2.79 0.00 -12.50
CA CYS A 34 -2.42 0.57 -13.78
C CYS A 34 -3.25 -0.13 -14.87
N CYS A 35 -3.45 0.50 -16.04
CA CYS A 35 -4.28 0.03 -17.16
C CYS A 35 -4.42 -1.51 -17.29
N ASP A 36 -3.29 -2.23 -17.27
CA ASP A 36 -3.19 -3.67 -17.51
C ASP A 36 -2.64 -4.47 -16.31
N SER A 37 -2.33 -3.83 -15.18
CA SER A 37 -1.52 -4.41 -14.11
C SER A 37 -1.98 -3.96 -12.72
N VAL A 38 -1.79 -4.80 -11.71
CA VAL A 38 -2.02 -4.46 -10.31
C VAL A 38 -0.77 -4.76 -9.50
N PHE A 39 -0.28 -3.77 -8.75
CA PHE A 39 0.90 -3.89 -7.90
C PHE A 39 0.50 -3.75 -6.45
N VAL A 40 0.87 -4.72 -5.61
CA VAL A 40 0.50 -4.72 -4.19
C VAL A 40 1.69 -4.41 -3.31
N GLY A 41 1.41 -3.79 -2.17
CA GLY A 41 2.39 -3.54 -1.13
C GLY A 41 1.78 -3.76 0.24
N ALA A 42 2.57 -4.28 1.16
CA ALA A 42 2.18 -4.52 2.55
C ALA A 42 3.15 -3.75 3.46
N SER A 43 2.65 -3.26 4.60
CA SER A 43 3.50 -2.58 5.58
C SER A 43 4.63 -3.50 6.06
N VAL A 44 5.82 -2.93 6.20
CA VAL A 44 6.94 -3.57 6.90
C VAL A 44 7.43 -2.57 7.94
N ALA A 45 7.23 -2.85 9.22
CA ALA A 45 7.63 -1.96 10.31
C ALA A 45 8.64 -2.64 11.24
N LEU A 46 9.67 -1.90 11.63
CA LEU A 46 10.74 -2.36 12.52
C LEU A 46 10.56 -1.92 13.97
N GLU A 47 9.86 -0.81 14.22
CA GLU A 47 9.46 -0.33 15.56
C GLU A 47 8.21 0.56 15.43
N MET A 48 7.35 0.55 16.45
CA MET A 48 6.28 1.52 16.76
C MET A 48 5.55 2.18 15.55
N GLY A 49 5.10 1.38 14.58
CA GLY A 49 4.15 1.76 13.54
C GLY A 49 4.76 2.17 12.19
N PRO A 50 3.91 2.41 11.18
CA PRO A 50 4.34 2.71 9.80
C PRO A 50 5.03 4.07 9.62
N LEU A 51 5.12 4.89 10.66
CA LEU A 51 5.67 6.26 10.61
C LEU A 51 7.07 6.41 11.24
N GLN A 52 7.65 5.32 11.75
CA GLN A 52 9.00 5.34 12.33
C GLN A 52 10.09 5.21 11.26
N PRO A 53 11.29 5.79 11.49
CA PRO A 53 12.45 5.53 10.66
C PRO A 53 12.72 4.03 10.53
N GLY A 54 12.84 3.54 9.29
CA GLY A 54 13.05 2.11 9.00
C GLY A 54 11.77 1.33 8.69
N SER A 55 10.59 1.92 8.86
CA SER A 55 9.33 1.35 8.39
C SER A 55 9.07 1.70 6.91
N LEU A 56 8.52 0.75 6.16
CA LEU A 56 8.03 0.92 4.80
C LEU A 56 6.51 0.92 4.81
N SER A 57 5.94 2.00 4.27
CA SER A 57 4.49 2.08 4.06
C SER A 57 4.06 1.12 2.93
N PRO A 58 2.81 0.64 2.94
CA PRO A 58 2.28 -0.20 1.86
C PRO A 58 2.42 0.45 0.48
N VAL A 59 2.18 1.77 0.39
CA VAL A 59 2.28 2.52 -0.86
C VAL A 59 3.72 2.52 -1.37
N THR A 60 4.70 2.73 -0.49
CA THR A 60 6.12 2.67 -0.85
C THR A 60 6.48 1.30 -1.41
N VAL A 61 6.03 0.23 -0.77
CA VAL A 61 6.30 -1.15 -1.24
C VAL A 61 5.63 -1.40 -2.59
N ALA A 62 4.39 -0.98 -2.78
CA ALA A 62 3.68 -1.14 -4.05
C ALA A 62 4.33 -0.34 -5.19
N LEU A 63 4.78 0.89 -4.91
CA LEU A 63 5.52 1.73 -5.86
C LEU A 63 6.86 1.10 -6.27
N VAL A 64 7.59 0.49 -5.32
CA VAL A 64 8.83 -0.24 -5.63
C VAL A 64 8.53 -1.45 -6.51
N SER A 65 7.47 -2.22 -6.22
CA SER A 65 7.05 -3.34 -7.07
C SER A 65 6.70 -2.89 -8.48
N MET A 66 6.02 -1.75 -8.60
CA MET A 66 5.63 -1.15 -9.87
C MET A 66 6.83 -0.66 -10.68
N ALA A 67 7.76 0.05 -10.04
CA ALA A 67 9.01 0.51 -10.66
C ALA A 67 9.90 -0.66 -11.11
N ALA A 68 9.96 -1.74 -10.32
CA ALA A 68 10.68 -2.96 -10.69
C ALA A 68 10.12 -3.65 -11.94
N ASN A 69 8.86 -3.38 -12.31
CA ASN A 69 8.21 -3.85 -13.53
C ASN A 69 8.19 -2.79 -14.65
N GLY A 70 8.96 -1.70 -14.51
CA GLY A 70 9.12 -0.68 -15.55
C GLY A 70 7.91 0.23 -15.74
N LYS A 71 7.03 0.34 -14.74
CA LYS A 71 5.84 1.20 -14.78
C LYS A 71 6.09 2.53 -14.05
N ASN A 72 5.49 3.61 -14.54
CA ASN A 72 5.66 4.96 -14.01
C ASN A 72 4.49 5.39 -13.12
N PRO A 73 4.71 6.08 -11.99
CA PRO A 73 3.64 6.47 -11.05
C PRO A 73 2.46 7.23 -11.70
N GLU A 74 2.68 7.90 -12.82
CA GLU A 74 1.65 8.60 -13.60
C GLU A 74 0.61 7.64 -14.21
N GLU A 75 0.94 6.35 -14.35
CA GLU A 75 0.06 5.29 -14.85
C GLU A 75 -0.92 4.76 -13.78
N ILE A 76 -0.86 5.28 -12.55
CA ILE A 76 -1.75 4.84 -11.46
C ILE A 76 -3.14 5.45 -11.67
N GLU A 77 -4.11 4.60 -11.95
CA GLU A 77 -5.52 4.97 -12.14
C GLU A 77 -6.30 4.93 -10.83
N GLN A 78 -5.96 3.97 -9.96
CA GLN A 78 -6.67 3.73 -8.70
C GLN A 78 -5.72 3.18 -7.63
N VAL A 79 -6.04 3.53 -6.38
CA VAL A 79 -5.37 3.00 -5.18
C VAL A 79 -6.41 2.39 -4.27
N ASP A 80 -6.28 1.09 -4.02
CA ASP A 80 -7.13 0.36 -3.06
C ASP A 80 -6.35 0.18 -1.76
N TRP A 81 -6.94 0.61 -0.64
CA TRP A 81 -6.35 0.48 0.68
C TRP A 81 -7.10 -0.54 1.52
N VAL A 82 -6.35 -1.40 2.21
CA VAL A 82 -6.88 -2.36 3.17
C VAL A 82 -6.17 -2.16 4.50
N PRO A 83 -6.86 -1.59 5.52
CA PRO A 83 -6.30 -1.50 6.84
C PRO A 83 -6.27 -2.89 7.47
N GLY A 84 -5.22 -3.19 8.22
CA GLY A 84 -5.20 -4.32 9.13
C GLY A 84 -6.13 -4.11 10.32
N PRO A 85 -6.36 -5.17 11.11
CA PRO A 85 -7.35 -5.18 12.19
C PRO A 85 -7.09 -4.14 13.28
N VAL A 86 -5.86 -3.62 13.40
CA VAL A 86 -5.49 -2.57 14.37
C VAL A 86 -5.23 -1.20 13.71
N ALA A 87 -5.19 -1.11 12.37
CA ALA A 87 -4.78 0.07 11.61
C ALA A 87 -5.93 1.01 11.20
N GLN A 88 -7.07 0.94 11.88
CA GLN A 88 -8.34 1.39 11.33
C GLN A 88 -8.49 2.89 11.05
N GLU A 89 -7.54 3.78 11.37
CA GLU A 89 -7.83 5.23 11.24
C GLU A 89 -6.73 6.22 10.82
N MET A 90 -5.47 5.84 10.55
CA MET A 90 -4.44 6.86 10.26
C MET A 90 -3.55 6.53 9.05
N ALA A 91 -3.44 7.51 8.13
CA ALA A 91 -2.31 7.74 7.19
C ALA A 91 -2.50 7.56 5.67
N VAL A 92 -3.71 7.47 5.10
CA VAL A 92 -3.85 7.38 3.61
C VAL A 92 -3.92 8.74 2.92
N VAL A 93 -4.48 9.76 3.57
CA VAL A 93 -4.79 11.05 2.93
C VAL A 93 -3.53 11.90 2.64
N ALA A 94 -2.46 11.76 3.43
CA ALA A 94 -1.29 12.63 3.32
C ALA A 94 -0.38 12.28 2.12
N THR A 95 -0.21 11.00 1.78
CA THR A 95 0.74 10.57 0.73
C THR A 95 0.18 10.75 -0.68
N LEU A 96 -1.14 10.54 -0.88
CA LEU A 96 -1.79 10.75 -2.18
C LEU A 96 -2.10 12.22 -2.46
N GLY A 97 -2.31 13.04 -1.42
CA GLY A 97 -2.49 14.48 -1.56
C GLY A 97 -1.28 15.18 -2.20
N ASN A 98 -0.06 14.71 -1.90
CA ASN A 98 1.17 15.28 -2.43
C ASN A 98 1.52 14.83 -3.86
N LEU A 99 0.82 13.83 -4.41
CA LEU A 99 0.97 13.39 -5.82
C LEU A 99 0.04 14.16 -6.78
N ARG A 100 -0.86 15.01 -6.26
CA ARG A 100 -1.85 15.77 -7.06
C ARG A 100 -1.68 17.30 -7.03
N THR A 101 -0.63 17.81 -6.40
CA THR A 101 -0.27 19.23 -6.51
C THR A 101 0.83 19.41 -7.56
N PRO A 102 0.66 20.33 -8.53
CA PRO A 102 1.61 20.57 -9.61
C PRO A 102 2.98 21.07 -9.12
#